data_AF-A0A952JX00-F1
#
_entry.id   AF-A0A952JX00-F1
#
_cell.length_a   1.000
_cell.length_b   1.000
_cell.length_c   1.000
_cell.angle_alpha   90.00
_cell.angle_beta   90.00
_cell.angle_gamma   90.00
#
_symmetry.space_group_name_H-M   'P 1'
#
loop_
_entity.id
_entity.type
_entity.pdbx_description
1 polymer ?
#
loop_
_entity_poly.entity_id
_entity_poly.type
_entity_poly.pdbx_seq_one_letter_code
_entity_poly.pdbx_strand_id
1 'polypeptide(L)'
;MTEQENIQEAEQTKGKKNKTKSLSSLFNSQWLTSNMSFFLFLSLLAVIYIANGHWADRTVRNIDKAKKELRDLQFEYKTVKAELMHKSEEAEILKAVEPLGLKINTEVPKRLKIISEKEEKGKK
;
A
#
# COMPACT_ATOMS: atom_id res chain seq x y z
N MET A 1 -36.87 67.67 -29.84
CA MET A 1 -37.75 66.63 -29.27
C MET A 1 -37.28 65.28 -29.80
N THR A 2 -36.10 64.82 -29.38
CA THR A 2 -35.54 63.54 -29.84
C THR A 2 -34.46 63.10 -28.85
N GLU A 3 -34.80 62.79 -27.60
CA GLU A 3 -33.80 62.18 -26.70
C GLU A 3 -34.38 61.39 -25.51
N GLN A 4 -35.58 60.81 -25.62
CA GLN A 4 -36.19 60.10 -24.48
C GLN A 4 -36.86 58.75 -24.81
N GLU A 5 -36.39 58.02 -25.82
CA GLU A 5 -36.99 56.72 -26.13
C GLU A 5 -35.97 55.59 -26.34
N ASN A 6 -34.86 55.60 -25.59
CA ASN A 6 -33.97 54.44 -25.51
C ASN A 6 -33.26 54.34 -24.15
N ILE A 7 -34.05 54.30 -23.07
CA ILE A 7 -33.59 53.87 -21.74
C ILE A 7 -34.70 53.00 -21.14
N GLN A 8 -35.10 51.97 -21.86
CA GLN A 8 -35.63 50.75 -21.29
C GLN A 8 -34.64 49.65 -21.68
N GLU A 9 -34.35 48.73 -20.76
CA GLU A 9 -33.41 47.59 -20.89
C GLU A 9 -31.97 47.83 -20.40
N ALA A 10 -31.78 47.79 -19.07
CA ALA A 10 -30.57 47.22 -18.44
C ALA A 10 -30.64 47.09 -16.90
N GLU A 11 -31.64 47.66 -16.24
CA GLU A 11 -31.68 47.76 -14.77
C GLU A 11 -32.45 46.62 -14.07
N GLN A 12 -32.44 45.38 -14.57
CA GLN A 12 -33.03 44.25 -13.82
C GLN A 12 -32.28 42.92 -14.04
N THR A 13 -31.09 42.80 -13.47
CA THR A 13 -30.59 41.49 -13.02
C THR A 13 -30.51 41.49 -11.50
N LYS A 14 -31.55 40.94 -10.87
CA LYS A 14 -31.58 40.66 -9.43
C LYS A 14 -30.49 39.65 -9.11
N GLY A 15 -29.30 40.15 -8.77
CA GLY A 15 -28.26 39.38 -8.11
C GLY A 15 -28.81 38.84 -6.79
N LYS A 16 -29.16 37.56 -6.78
CA LYS A 16 -29.51 36.80 -5.56
C LYS A 16 -28.24 36.71 -4.72
N LYS A 17 -28.00 37.73 -3.87
CA LYS A 17 -26.88 37.77 -2.94
C LYS A 17 -27.13 36.68 -1.88
N ASN A 18 -26.47 35.55 -2.06
CA ASN A 18 -26.36 34.55 -1.01
C ASN A 18 -25.67 35.22 0.17
N LYS A 19 -26.43 35.59 1.21
CA LYS A 19 -25.88 36.06 2.48
C LYS A 19 -25.09 34.91 3.08
N THR A 20 -23.81 34.81 2.75
CA THR A 20 -22.88 33.99 3.50
C THR A 20 -22.94 34.51 4.93
N LYS A 21 -23.41 33.68 5.86
CA LYS A 21 -23.46 34.06 7.28
C LYS A 21 -22.03 34.41 7.68
N SER A 22 -21.83 35.67 8.01
CA SER A 22 -20.52 36.21 8.34
C SER A 22 -19.93 35.44 9.52
N LEU A 23 -18.79 34.81 9.31
CA LEU A 23 -18.02 34.12 10.35
C LEU A 23 -17.64 35.06 11.51
N SER A 24 -17.69 36.38 11.29
CA SER A 24 -17.45 37.40 12.34
C SER A 24 -18.48 37.38 13.48
N SER A 25 -19.71 36.90 13.23
CA SER A 25 -20.75 36.78 14.26
C SER A 25 -20.42 35.72 15.32
N LEU A 26 -19.55 34.77 14.99
CA LEU A 26 -19.15 33.69 15.88
C LEU A 26 -17.97 34.08 16.78
N PHE A 27 -17.26 35.18 16.47
CA PHE A 27 -16.16 35.73 17.26
C PHE A 27 -16.60 36.85 18.20
N ASN A 28 -17.82 36.78 18.73
CA ASN A 28 -18.26 37.75 19.73
C ASN A 28 -17.39 37.63 20.98
N SER A 29 -16.59 38.66 21.27
CA SER A 29 -15.64 38.69 22.39
C SER A 29 -16.35 38.44 23.72
N GLN A 30 -17.61 38.86 23.84
CA GLN A 30 -18.43 38.64 25.03
C GLN A 30 -18.69 37.14 25.30
N TRP A 31 -18.87 36.34 24.25
CA TRP A 31 -19.09 34.89 24.40
C TRP A 31 -17.79 34.17 24.81
N LEU A 32 -16.65 34.64 24.31
CA LEU A 32 -15.32 34.09 24.60
C LEU A 32 -14.91 34.32 26.06
N THR A 33 -15.14 35.53 26.58
CA THR A 33 -14.84 35.89 27.97
C THR A 33 -15.81 35.25 28.96
N SER A 34 -17.08 35.07 28.58
CA SER A 34 -18.09 34.41 29.42
C SER A 34 -17.77 32.93 29.71
N ASN A 35 -17.03 32.27 28.82
CA ASN A 35 -16.65 30.86 28.94
C ASN A 35 -15.12 30.69 28.98
N MET A 36 -14.44 31.55 29.75
CA MET A 36 -12.97 31.62 29.80
C MET A 36 -12.28 30.25 29.96
N SER A 37 -12.76 29.40 30.89
CA SER A 37 -12.19 28.07 31.12
C SER A 37 -12.30 27.13 29.91
N PHE A 38 -13.38 27.23 29.13
CA PHE A 38 -13.58 26.43 27.93
C PHE A 38 -12.65 26.86 26.79
N PHE A 39 -12.46 28.17 26.60
CA PHE A 39 -11.52 28.67 25.61
C PHE A 39 -10.07 28.27 25.93
N LEU A 40 -9.70 28.31 27.22
CA LEU A 40 -8.38 27.90 27.68
C LEU A 40 -8.15 26.40 27.47
N PHE A 41 -9.18 25.57 27.69
CA PHE A 41 -9.16 24.15 27.33
C PHE A 41 -8.97 23.94 25.81
N LEU A 42 -9.67 24.71 24.97
CA LEU A 42 -9.54 24.62 23.51
C LEU A 42 -8.16 25.05 23.03
N SER A 43 -7.59 26.08 23.63
CA SER A 43 -6.23 26.53 23.36
C SER A 43 -5.20 25.46 23.71
N LEU A 44 -5.33 24.85 24.90
CA LEU A 44 -4.49 23.72 25.30
C LEU A 44 -4.61 22.55 24.31
N LEU A 45 -5.84 22.22 23.90
CA LEU A 45 -6.09 21.14 22.94
C LEU A 45 -5.47 21.45 21.57
N ALA A 46 -5.51 22.70 21.12
CA ALA A 46 -4.87 23.14 19.89
C ALA A 46 -3.34 22.97 19.95
N VAL A 47 -2.71 23.31 21.08
CA VAL A 47 -1.27 23.09 21.28
C VAL A 47 -0.94 21.60 21.24
N ILE A 48 -1.71 20.76 21.96
CA ILE A 48 -1.55 19.30 21.95
C ILE A 48 -1.74 18.73 20.54
N TYR A 49 -2.68 19.26 19.77
CA TYR A 49 -2.95 18.83 18.40
C TYR A 49 -1.78 19.14 17.47
N ILE A 50 -1.25 20.37 17.50
CA ILE A 50 -0.08 20.77 16.71
C ILE A 50 1.14 19.93 17.11
N ALA A 51 1.35 19.71 18.41
CA ALA A 51 2.43 18.87 18.92
C ALA A 51 2.32 17.44 18.39
N ASN A 52 1.12 16.83 18.42
CA ASN A 52 0.89 15.50 17.86
C ASN A 52 1.14 15.44 16.34
N GLY A 53 0.74 16.47 15.59
CA GLY A 53 1.03 16.55 14.16
C GLY A 53 2.53 16.46 13.85
N HIS A 54 3.34 17.23 14.58
CA HIS A 54 4.80 17.17 14.42
C HIS A 54 5.41 15.82 14.79
N TRP A 55 4.81 15.08 15.73
CA TRP A 55 5.26 13.74 16.10
C TRP A 55 4.88 12.70 15.04
N ALA A 56 3.69 12.84 14.45
CA ALA A 56 3.24 12.02 13.34
C ALA A 56 4.19 12.15 12.13
N ASP A 57 4.56 13.38 11.76
CA ASP A 57 5.48 13.61 10.63
C ASP A 57 6.84 12.92 10.82
N ARG A 58 7.40 12.97 12.03
CA ARG A 58 8.66 12.29 12.34
C ARG A 58 8.52 10.78 12.25
N THR A 59 7.40 10.25 12.75
CA THR A 59 7.10 8.83 12.75
C THR A 59 6.92 8.30 11.33
N VAL A 60 6.17 9.02 10.48
CA VAL A 60 5.97 8.66 9.07
C VAL A 60 7.31 8.59 8.33
N ARG A 61 8.20 9.59 8.52
CA ARG A 61 9.53 9.56 7.89
C ARG A 61 10.38 8.37 8.35
N ASN A 62 10.26 7.95 9.60
CA ASN A 62 10.97 6.77 10.10
C ASN A 62 10.40 5.48 9.52
N ILE A 63 9.07 5.38 9.39
CA ILE A 63 8.39 4.25 8.74
C ILE A 63 8.85 4.11 7.29
N ASP A 64 8.93 5.22 6.55
CA ASP A 64 9.36 5.20 5.15
C ASP A 64 10.80 4.73 4.98
N LYS A 65 11.71 5.17 5.87
CA LYS A 65 13.10 4.69 5.91
C LYS A 65 13.16 3.19 6.19
N ALA A 66 12.50 2.72 7.25
CA ALA A 66 12.48 1.30 7.60
C ALA A 66 11.87 0.44 6.49
N LYS A 67 10.80 0.92 5.83
CA LYS A 67 10.18 0.26 4.68
C LYS A 67 11.12 0.17 3.49
N LYS A 68 11.92 1.21 3.24
CA LYS A 68 12.95 1.18 2.20
C LYS A 68 14.00 0.11 2.51
N GLU A 69 14.53 0.07 3.73
CA GLU A 69 15.50 -0.94 4.16
C GLU A 69 14.96 -2.36 4.02
N LEU A 70 13.71 -2.60 4.46
CA LEU A 70 13.05 -3.90 4.28
C LEU A 70 12.89 -4.30 2.81
N ARG A 71 12.59 -3.34 1.93
CA ARG A 71 12.47 -3.60 0.50
C ARG A 71 13.82 -3.93 -0.11
N ASP A 72 14.87 -3.20 0.27
CA ASP A 72 16.22 -3.41 -0.24
C ASP A 72 16.73 -4.81 0.19
N LEU A 73 16.51 -5.20 1.45
CA LEU A 73 16.85 -6.54 1.95
C LEU A 73 16.04 -7.67 1.28
N GLN A 74 14.75 -7.45 1.05
CA GLN A 74 13.92 -8.41 0.31
C GLN A 74 14.36 -8.56 -1.14
N PHE A 75 14.83 -7.48 -1.77
CA PHE A 75 15.34 -7.51 -3.13
C PHE A 75 16.61 -8.36 -3.21
N GLU A 76 17.55 -8.16 -2.28
CA GLU A 76 18.77 -8.96 -2.18
C GLU A 76 18.46 -10.45 -2.00
N TYR A 77 17.60 -10.79 -1.02
CA TYR A 77 17.16 -12.17 -0.80
C TYR A 77 16.53 -12.80 -2.05
N LYS A 78 15.61 -12.07 -2.71
CA LYS A 78 14.95 -12.57 -3.93
C LYS A 78 15.94 -12.79 -5.06
N THR A 79 16.93 -11.92 -5.20
CA THR A 79 17.96 -12.01 -6.24
C THR A 79 18.83 -13.24 -6.03
N VAL A 80 19.38 -13.41 -4.82
CA VAL A 80 20.20 -14.59 -4.47
C VAL A 80 19.39 -15.87 -4.60
N LYS A 81 18.15 -15.89 -4.11
CA LYS A 81 17.26 -17.04 -4.25
C LYS A 81 16.96 -17.37 -5.70
N ALA A 82 16.73 -16.37 -6.55
CA ALA A 82 16.49 -16.58 -7.97
C ALA A 82 17.73 -17.17 -8.67
N GLU A 83 18.93 -16.69 -8.32
CA GLU A 83 20.18 -17.27 -8.84
C GLU A 83 20.35 -18.73 -8.40
N LEU A 84 20.07 -19.04 -7.13
CA LEU A 84 20.10 -20.42 -6.63
C LEU A 84 19.07 -21.31 -7.33
N MET A 85 17.86 -20.80 -7.57
CA MET A 85 16.81 -21.52 -8.28
C MET A 85 17.19 -21.77 -9.74
N HIS A 86 17.80 -20.81 -10.42
CA HIS A 86 18.30 -20.97 -11.79
C HIS A 86 19.37 -22.07 -11.84
N LYS A 87 20.38 -22.00 -10.95
CA LYS A 87 21.41 -23.05 -10.84
C LYS A 87 20.87 -24.42 -10.45
N SER A 88 19.76 -24.44 -9.70
CA SER A 88 19.08 -25.67 -9.28
C SER A 88 18.03 -26.14 -10.30
N GLU A 89 17.83 -25.40 -11.39
CA GLU A 89 16.85 -25.73 -12.41
C GLU A 89 17.31 -26.97 -13.17
N GLU A 90 16.41 -27.94 -13.34
CA GLU A 90 16.72 -29.24 -13.94
C GLU A 90 17.37 -29.10 -15.33
N ALA A 91 16.94 -28.11 -16.11
CA ALA A 91 17.50 -27.83 -17.44
C ALA A 91 18.94 -27.28 -17.40
N GLU A 92 19.31 -26.51 -16.37
CA GLU A 92 20.67 -26.00 -16.21
C GLU A 92 21.59 -27.03 -15.54
N ILE A 93 21.07 -27.79 -14.56
CA ILE A 93 21.75 -28.95 -13.98
C ILE A 93 22.10 -29.96 -15.08
N LEU A 94 21.15 -30.27 -15.98
CA LEU A 94 21.39 -31.15 -17.12
C LEU A 94 22.59 -30.71 -17.96
N LYS A 95 22.65 -29.42 -18.34
CA LYS A 95 23.76 -28.86 -19.10
C LYS A 95 25.08 -28.85 -18.31
N ALA A 96 25.03 -28.56 -17.01
CA ALA A 96 26.22 -28.58 -16.15
C ALA A 96 26.76 -30.00 -15.93
N VAL A 97 25.89 -31.00 -16.04
CA VAL A 97 26.16 -32.41 -15.74
C VAL A 97 26.41 -33.25 -17.01
N GLU A 98 26.08 -32.73 -18.20
CA GLU A 98 26.45 -33.27 -19.53
C GLU A 98 27.96 -33.59 -19.69
N PRO A 99 28.91 -32.70 -19.34
CA PRO A 99 30.35 -33.02 -19.43
C PRO A 99 30.79 -34.09 -18.42
N LEU A 100 29.98 -34.38 -17.39
CA LEU A 100 30.22 -35.44 -16.42
C LEU A 100 29.62 -36.79 -16.87
N GLY A 101 28.97 -36.85 -18.03
CA GLY A 101 28.46 -38.09 -18.64
C GLY A 101 27.23 -38.70 -17.97
N LEU A 102 26.59 -37.96 -17.07
CA LEU A 102 25.44 -38.40 -16.30
C LEU A 102 24.14 -38.09 -17.05
N LYS A 103 23.26 -39.10 -17.22
CA LYS A 103 21.95 -38.99 -17.90
C LYS A 103 20.83 -39.25 -16.91
N ILE A 104 19.76 -38.46 -16.98
CA ILE A 104 18.57 -38.69 -16.16
C ILE A 104 17.88 -39.96 -16.65
N ASN A 105 17.53 -40.83 -15.72
CA ASN A 105 16.76 -42.02 -16.02
C ASN A 105 15.29 -41.65 -16.28
N THR A 106 14.83 -41.69 -17.52
CA THR A 106 13.46 -41.32 -17.94
C THR A 106 12.45 -42.46 -17.76
N GLU A 107 12.93 -43.67 -17.48
CA GLU A 107 12.06 -44.83 -17.29
C GLU A 107 11.49 -44.88 -15.87
N VAL A 108 10.18 -45.06 -15.80
CA VAL A 108 9.44 -45.21 -14.55
C VAL A 108 9.99 -46.40 -13.74
N PRO A 109 10.23 -46.25 -12.42
CA PRO A 109 10.78 -47.32 -11.61
C PRO A 109 9.82 -48.52 -11.59
N LYS A 110 10.28 -49.66 -12.11
CA LYS A 110 9.50 -50.89 -12.13
C LYS A 110 9.45 -51.49 -10.71
N ARG A 111 8.25 -51.65 -10.15
CA ARG A 111 8.05 -52.44 -8.93
C ARG A 111 8.43 -53.89 -9.24
N LEU A 112 9.49 -54.38 -8.60
CA LEU A 112 9.84 -55.80 -8.62
C LEU A 112 8.78 -56.55 -7.79
N LYS A 113 7.86 -57.26 -8.47
CA LYS A 113 7.07 -58.29 -7.82
C LYS A 113 8.00 -59.46 -7.57
N ILE A 114 8.26 -59.78 -6.30
CA ILE A 114 9.01 -60.96 -5.90
C ILE A 114 8.17 -62.17 -6.33
N ILE A 115 8.51 -62.78 -7.46
CA ILE A 115 7.98 -64.09 -7.81
C ILE A 115 8.77 -65.05 -6.94
N SER A 116 8.15 -65.45 -5.82
CA SER A 116 8.56 -66.62 -5.07
C SER A 116 8.42 -67.83 -5.99
N GLU A 117 9.51 -68.21 -6.64
CA GLU A 117 9.67 -69.47 -7.34
C GLU A 117 9.60 -70.61 -6.30
N LYS A 118 8.38 -71.08 -6.03
CA LYS A 118 8.14 -72.38 -5.41
C LYS A 118 6.67 -72.78 -5.48
N GLU A 119 6.19 -73.13 -6.68
CA GLU A 119 5.12 -74.13 -6.85
C GLU A 119 5.29 -74.89 -8.18
N GLU A 120 6.47 -75.46 -8.42
CA GLU A 120 6.58 -76.69 -9.21
C GLU A 120 7.31 -77.73 -8.36
N LYS A 121 6.53 -78.48 -7.58
CA LYS A 121 6.79 -79.88 -7.18
C LYS A 121 5.65 -80.37 -6.29
N GLY A 122 4.75 -81.16 -6.87
CA GLY A 122 4.01 -82.18 -6.12
C GLY A 122 2.50 -82.22 -6.26
N LYS A 123 2.02 -82.96 -7.28
CA LYS A 123 0.96 -84.00 -7.18
C LYS A 123 0.83 -84.60 -8.59
N LYS A 124 1.41 -85.78 -8.80
CA LYS A 124 0.71 -87.09 -8.78
C LYS A 124 -0.46 -87.11 -9.74
#